data_AF-A0AAV7ZEW3-F1
#
_entry.id   AF-A0AAV7ZEW3-F1
#
_cell.length_a   1.000
_cell.length_b   1.000
_cell.length_c   1.000
_cell.angle_alpha   90.00
_cell.angle_beta   90.00
_cell.angle_gamma   90.00
#
_symmetry.space_group_name_H-M   'P 1'
#
loop_
_entity.id
_entity.type
_entity.pdbx_description
1 polymer ?
#
loop_
_entity_poly.entity_id
_entity_poly.type
_entity_poly.pdbx_seq_one_letter_code
_entity_poly.pdbx_strand_id
1 'polypeptide(L)'
;MNFGEFVKHEPLMLNEVQSILNQIKTEQSNETQVTNPNKEEILNKTLRYVKRFSRFTDKETISGIKVEFQELDPIELTILANLFPEDVEEAKVLIPSLAEKYSDEEITDFIERLHKYDN
;
A
#
# COMPACT_ATOMS: atom_id res chain seq x y z
N MET A 1 -13.36 -10.95 -2.11
CA MET A 1 -12.44 -11.05 -3.27
C MET A 1 -11.80 -12.45 -3.33
N ASN A 2 -11.57 -13.03 -4.51
CA ASN A 2 -10.95 -14.36 -4.68
C ASN A 2 -9.54 -14.21 -5.25
N PHE A 3 -8.52 -14.50 -4.43
CA PHE A 3 -7.10 -14.37 -4.79
C PHE A 3 -6.39 -15.72 -4.97
N GLY A 4 -7.12 -16.84 -4.99
CA GLY A 4 -6.53 -18.17 -5.13
C GLY A 4 -5.48 -18.48 -4.05
N GLU A 5 -4.26 -18.83 -4.48
CA GLU A 5 -3.15 -19.14 -3.56
C GLU A 5 -2.64 -17.93 -2.76
N PHE A 6 -2.94 -16.71 -3.20
CA PHE A 6 -2.45 -15.48 -2.58
C PHE A 6 -3.25 -15.05 -1.35
N VAL A 7 -4.36 -15.72 -1.03
CA VAL A 7 -5.21 -15.41 0.15
C VAL A 7 -4.42 -15.42 1.47
N LYS A 8 -3.35 -16.21 1.57
CA LYS A 8 -2.52 -16.33 2.78
C LYS A 8 -1.36 -15.34 2.86
N HIS A 9 -1.16 -14.53 1.82
CA HIS A 9 0.00 -13.65 1.74
C HIS A 9 -0.37 -12.23 2.19
N GLU A 10 0.51 -11.61 2.96
CA GLU A 10 0.34 -10.23 3.37
C GLU A 10 0.63 -9.30 2.18
N PRO A 11 -0.30 -8.39 1.85
CA PRO A 11 -0.07 -7.37 0.82
C PRO A 11 0.88 -6.28 1.31
N LEU A 12 1.49 -5.57 0.37
CA LEU A 12 2.39 -4.44 0.66
C LEU A 12 1.79 -3.13 0.15
N MET A 13 1.83 -2.10 1.01
CA MET A 13 1.54 -0.72 0.61
C MET A 13 2.71 -0.12 -0.20
N LEU A 14 2.44 0.91 -1.01
CA LEU A 14 3.44 1.49 -1.92
C LEU A 14 4.70 1.99 -1.20
N ASN A 15 4.54 2.56 0.01
CA ASN A 15 5.63 3.01 0.87
C ASN A 15 6.50 1.85 1.40
N GLU A 16 5.90 0.69 1.67
CA GLU A 16 6.60 -0.50 2.17
C GLU A 16 7.46 -1.05 1.05
N VAL A 17 6.87 -1.15 -0.16
CA VAL A 17 7.61 -1.46 -1.37
C VAL A 17 8.75 -0.48 -1.57
N GLN A 18 8.52 0.84 -1.47
CA GLN A 18 9.57 1.85 -1.57
C GLN A 18 10.71 1.61 -0.57
N SER A 19 10.38 1.32 0.69
CA SER A 19 11.37 1.06 1.75
C SER A 19 12.22 -0.17 1.43
N ILE A 20 11.58 -1.27 1.03
CA ILE A 20 12.24 -2.53 0.66
C ILE A 20 13.15 -2.31 -0.56
N LEU A 21 12.65 -1.64 -1.60
CA LEU A 21 13.44 -1.41 -2.81
C LEU A 21 14.65 -0.48 -2.58
N ASN A 22 14.54 0.53 -1.71
CA ASN A 22 15.68 1.37 -1.32
C ASN A 22 16.74 0.55 -0.54
N GLN A 23 16.30 -0.37 0.32
CA GLN A 23 17.20 -1.27 1.05
C GLN A 23 17.97 -2.17 0.07
N ILE A 24 17.26 -2.84 -0.85
CA ILE A 24 17.87 -3.69 -1.89
C ILE A 24 18.89 -2.91 -2.71
N LYS A 25 18.58 -1.67 -3.11
CA LYS A 25 19.51 -0.83 -3.89
C LYS A 25 20.76 -0.44 -3.10
N THR A 26 20.62 -0.23 -1.80
CA THR A 26 21.75 0.07 -0.90
C THR A 26 22.66 -1.14 -0.76
N GLU A 27 22.09 -2.32 -0.55
CA GLU A 27 22.83 -3.59 -0.47
C GLU A 27 23.58 -3.90 -1.77
N GLN A 28 22.93 -3.71 -2.92
CA GLN A 28 23.54 -3.87 -4.25
C GLN A 28 24.67 -2.87 -4.54
N SER A 29 24.68 -1.70 -3.89
CA SER A 29 25.76 -0.73 -4.04
C SER A 29 27.00 -1.11 -3.22
N ASN A 30 26.80 -1.85 -2.13
CA ASN A 30 27.87 -2.30 -1.24
C ASN A 30 28.54 -3.58 -1.73
N GLU A 31 27.78 -4.45 -2.37
CA GLU A 31 28.30 -5.66 -3.01
C GLU A 31 28.68 -5.34 -4.45
N THR A 32 29.95 -5.51 -4.85
CA THR A 32 30.43 -5.36 -6.24
C THR A 32 29.88 -6.47 -7.17
N GLN A 33 28.58 -6.76 -7.07
CA GLN A 33 27.90 -7.76 -7.88
C GLN A 33 27.55 -7.18 -9.25
N VAL A 34 27.82 -7.97 -10.29
CA VAL A 34 27.33 -7.68 -11.64
C VAL A 34 25.81 -7.87 -11.63
N THR A 35 25.07 -6.76 -11.58
CA THR A 35 23.61 -6.76 -11.65
C THR A 35 23.16 -7.08 -13.07
N ASN A 36 22.12 -7.91 -13.21
CA ASN A 36 21.50 -8.14 -14.50
C ASN A 36 20.81 -6.82 -14.94
N PRO A 37 21.17 -6.24 -16.10
CA PRO A 37 20.68 -4.92 -16.52
C PRO A 37 19.15 -4.84 -16.61
N ASN A 38 18.48 -5.93 -17.01
CA ASN A 38 17.02 -5.98 -17.07
C ASN A 38 16.38 -5.89 -15.67
N LYS A 39 16.99 -6.53 -14.66
CA LYS A 39 16.49 -6.47 -13.28
C LYS A 39 16.66 -5.07 -12.70
N GLU A 40 17.78 -4.43 -13.01
CA GLU A 40 18.06 -3.06 -12.58
C GLU A 40 17.10 -2.05 -13.22
N GLU A 41 16.76 -2.22 -14.50
CA GLU A 41 15.77 -1.38 -15.16
C GLU A 41 14.38 -1.50 -14.51
N ILE A 42 13.90 -2.73 -14.27
CA ILE A 42 12.62 -2.97 -13.61
C ILE A 42 12.63 -2.35 -12.21
N LEU A 43 13.69 -2.58 -11.43
CA LEU A 43 13.84 -2.02 -10.09
C LEU A 43 13.76 -0.48 -10.10
N ASN A 44 14.49 0.16 -11.01
CA ASN A 44 14.50 1.62 -11.11
C ASN A 44 13.14 2.19 -11.56
N LYS A 45 12.42 1.50 -12.46
CA LYS A 45 11.07 1.89 -12.87
C LYS A 45 10.07 1.74 -11.73
N THR A 46 10.07 0.60 -11.03
CA THR A 46 9.19 0.37 -9.87
C THR A 46 9.50 1.36 -8.76
N LEU A 47 10.78 1.61 -8.46
CA LEU A 47 11.18 2.59 -7.44
C LEU A 47 10.70 4.01 -7.79
N ARG A 48 10.76 4.39 -9.07
CA ARG A 48 10.22 5.68 -9.54
C ARG A 48 8.71 5.76 -9.37
N TYR A 49 7.99 4.70 -9.70
CA TYR A 49 6.54 4.63 -9.53
C TYR A 49 6.15 4.77 -8.06
N VAL A 50 6.69 3.93 -7.17
CA VAL A 50 6.33 3.96 -5.75
C VAL A 50 6.71 5.30 -5.11
N LYS A 51 7.88 5.87 -5.42
CA LYS A 51 8.26 7.22 -4.93
C LYS A 51 7.30 8.32 -5.38
N ARG A 52 6.65 8.15 -6.54
CA ARG A 52 5.74 9.16 -7.10
C ARG A 52 4.33 9.06 -6.52
N PHE A 53 3.86 7.85 -6.23
CA PHE A 53 2.48 7.58 -5.84
C PHE A 53 2.32 7.15 -4.38
N SER A 54 3.41 6.95 -3.65
CA SER A 54 3.35 6.74 -2.20
C SER A 54 2.84 8.01 -1.54
N ARG A 55 1.64 7.95 -0.96
CA ARG A 55 1.04 9.07 -0.21
C ARG A 55 1.80 9.28 1.10
N PHE A 56 1.99 8.20 1.85
CA PHE A 56 2.71 8.22 3.12
C PHE A 56 4.20 7.96 2.91
N THR A 57 5.06 8.73 3.56
CA THR A 57 6.51 8.54 3.50
C THR A 57 7.08 7.92 4.77
N ASP A 58 6.38 8.08 5.89
CA ASP A 58 6.89 7.74 7.21
C ASP A 58 6.52 6.32 7.60
N LYS A 59 7.50 5.55 8.06
CA LYS A 59 7.29 4.15 8.48
C LYS A 59 6.36 4.05 9.69
N GLU A 60 6.43 5.02 10.61
CA GLU A 60 5.60 5.05 11.81
C GLU A 60 4.12 5.25 11.47
N THR A 61 3.80 6.15 10.53
CA THR A 61 2.45 6.37 9.99
C THR A 61 1.84 5.06 9.51
N ILE A 62 2.63 4.24 8.81
CA ILE A 62 2.15 3.02 8.18
C ILE A 62 1.94 1.91 9.19
N SER A 63 2.84 1.77 10.16
CA SER A 63 2.60 0.90 11.31
C SER A 63 1.36 1.34 12.09
N GLY A 64 1.13 2.65 12.23
CA GLY A 64 -0.09 3.21 12.81
C GLY A 64 -1.34 2.76 12.06
N ILE A 65 -1.37 2.98 10.74
CA ILE A 65 -2.49 2.56 9.87
C ILE A 65 -2.76 1.04 10.00
N LYS A 66 -1.73 0.18 9.97
CA LYS A 66 -1.95 -1.27 10.12
C LYS A 66 -2.51 -1.67 11.50
N VAL A 67 -2.22 -0.90 12.55
CA VAL A 67 -2.74 -1.15 13.91
C VAL A 67 -4.14 -0.58 14.08
N GLU A 68 -4.45 0.57 13.50
CA GLU A 68 -5.74 1.24 13.65
C GLU A 68 -6.86 0.57 12.83
N PHE A 69 -6.52 -0.12 11.74
CA PHE A 69 -7.49 -0.72 10.81
C PHE A 69 -7.45 -2.26 10.80
N GLN A 70 -7.31 -2.88 11.97
CA GLN A 70 -7.27 -4.35 12.10
C GLN A 70 -8.59 -5.05 11.74
N GLU A 71 -9.69 -4.30 11.71
CA GLU A 71 -11.02 -4.75 11.31
C GLU A 71 -11.18 -4.92 9.79
N LEU A 72 -10.29 -4.33 8.99
CA LEU A 72 -10.28 -4.47 7.53
C LEU A 72 -9.47 -5.69 7.10
N ASP A 73 -9.89 -6.35 6.02
CA ASP A 73 -9.01 -7.33 5.39
C ASP A 73 -7.72 -6.63 4.95
N PRO A 74 -6.52 -7.22 5.16
CA PRO A 74 -5.26 -6.56 4.86
C PRO A 74 -5.15 -6.03 3.42
N ILE A 75 -5.79 -6.72 2.47
CA ILE A 75 -5.84 -6.31 1.06
C ILE A 75 -6.72 -5.09 0.86
N GLU A 76 -7.89 -5.05 1.49
CA GLU A 76 -8.80 -3.89 1.41
C GLU A 76 -8.14 -2.67 2.04
N LEU A 77 -7.50 -2.84 3.20
CA LEU A 77 -6.71 -1.78 3.84
C LEU A 77 -5.58 -1.28 2.92
N THR A 78 -4.85 -2.20 2.28
CA THR A 78 -3.74 -1.84 1.38
C THR A 78 -4.24 -1.06 0.17
N ILE A 79 -5.35 -1.48 -0.43
CA ILE A 79 -5.95 -0.78 -1.57
C ILE A 79 -6.48 0.59 -1.11
N LEU A 80 -7.16 0.66 0.03
CA LEU A 80 -7.67 1.91 0.60
C LEU A 80 -6.54 2.91 0.86
N ALA A 81 -5.43 2.49 1.48
CA ALA A 81 -4.28 3.32 1.75
C ALA A 81 -3.54 3.78 0.47
N ASN A 82 -3.52 2.95 -0.57
CA ASN A 82 -2.83 3.26 -1.82
C ASN A 82 -3.66 4.15 -2.76
N LEU A 83 -4.97 3.93 -2.84
CA LEU A 83 -5.88 4.71 -3.70
C LEU A 83 -6.32 6.01 -3.02
N PHE A 84 -6.44 5.99 -1.69
CA PHE A 84 -6.75 7.14 -0.86
C PHE A 84 -8.02 7.89 -1.33
N PRO A 85 -9.19 7.22 -1.34
CA PRO A 85 -10.43 7.82 -1.82
C PRO A 85 -10.85 9.02 -0.96
N GLU A 86 -11.55 9.97 -1.57
CA GLU A 86 -12.06 11.19 -0.93
C GLU A 86 -13.42 10.97 -0.27
N ASP A 87 -14.25 10.08 -0.82
CA ASP A 87 -15.60 9.81 -0.31
C ASP A 87 -16.01 8.34 -0.43
N VAL A 88 -17.15 8.02 0.20
CA VAL A 88 -17.71 6.66 0.27
C VAL A 88 -18.09 6.12 -1.11
N GLU A 89 -18.60 6.97 -2.00
CA GLU A 89 -19.00 6.53 -3.34
C GLU A 89 -17.78 6.14 -4.16
N GLU A 90 -16.71 6.93 -4.11
CA GLU A 90 -15.42 6.60 -4.70
C GLU A 90 -14.85 5.30 -4.11
N ALA A 91 -14.84 5.16 -2.78
CA ALA A 91 -14.33 3.97 -2.12
C ALA A 91 -15.08 2.70 -2.54
N LYS A 92 -16.41 2.74 -2.65
CA LYS A 92 -17.23 1.61 -3.12
C LYS A 92 -17.00 1.29 -4.59
N VAL A 93 -16.81 2.30 -5.43
CA VAL A 93 -16.51 2.11 -6.86
C VAL A 93 -15.13 1.48 -7.05
N LEU A 94 -14.12 1.96 -6.33
CA LEU A 94 -12.75 1.47 -6.42
C LEU A 94 -12.54 0.13 -5.71
N ILE A 95 -13.26 -0.11 -4.61
CA ILE A 95 -13.12 -1.30 -3.76
C ILE A 95 -14.52 -1.90 -3.51
N PRO A 96 -15.12 -2.59 -4.50
CA PRO A 96 -16.50 -3.06 -4.41
C PRO A 96 -16.78 -4.00 -3.22
N SER A 97 -15.78 -4.72 -2.73
CA SER A 97 -15.95 -5.62 -1.59
C SER A 97 -16.14 -4.88 -0.25
N LEU A 98 -15.81 -3.59 -0.15
CA LEU A 98 -16.16 -2.79 1.02
C LEU A 98 -17.68 -2.63 1.14
N ALA A 99 -18.37 -2.38 0.03
CA ALA A 99 -19.82 -2.23 -0.02
C ALA A 99 -20.58 -3.52 0.38
N GLU A 100 -19.94 -4.69 0.25
CA GLU A 100 -20.52 -5.97 0.64
C GLU A 100 -20.40 -6.26 2.14
N LYS A 101 -19.46 -5.59 2.83
CA LYS A 101 -19.05 -5.94 4.20
C LYS A 101 -19.35 -4.86 5.23
N TYR A 102 -19.34 -3.60 4.83
CA TYR A 102 -19.43 -2.45 5.71
C TYR A 102 -20.53 -1.51 5.24
N SER A 103 -21.14 -0.82 6.20
CA SER A 103 -22.10 0.25 5.94
C SER A 103 -21.40 1.51 5.42
N ASP A 104 -22.15 2.41 4.78
CA ASP A 104 -21.62 3.70 4.31
C ASP A 104 -21.06 4.55 5.48
N GLU A 105 -21.65 4.45 6.68
CA GLU A 105 -21.17 5.12 7.89
C GLU A 105 -19.80 4.58 8.33
N GLU A 106 -19.61 3.26 8.31
CA GLU A 106 -18.31 2.63 8.63
C GLU A 106 -17.25 2.98 7.58
N ILE A 107 -17.61 2.96 6.28
CA ILE A 107 -16.68 3.33 5.21
C ILE A 107 -16.28 4.81 5.33
N THR A 108 -17.23 5.69 5.67
CA THR A 108 -16.94 7.10 5.96
C THR A 108 -15.92 7.23 7.09
N ASP A 109 -16.15 6.54 8.21
CA ASP A 109 -15.24 6.56 9.35
C ASP A 109 -13.84 6.03 8.98
N PHE A 110 -13.75 4.98 8.16
CA PHE A 110 -12.45 4.49 7.70
C PHE A 110 -11.69 5.55 6.89
N ILE A 111 -12.38 6.23 5.96
CA ILE A 111 -11.79 7.28 5.13
C ILE A 111 -11.33 8.45 6.02
N GLU A 112 -12.20 8.93 6.92
CA GLU A 112 -11.88 10.03 7.82
C GLU A 112 -10.72 9.71 8.75
N ARG A 113 -10.64 8.48 9.29
CA ARG A 113 -9.49 8.02 10.08
C ARG A 113 -8.22 7.98 9.24
N LEU A 114 -8.30 7.50 8.00
CA LEU A 114 -7.13 7.40 7.12
C LEU A 114 -6.62 8.79 6.72
N HIS A 115 -7.52 9.75 6.48
CA HIS A 115 -7.15 11.12 6.16
C HIS A 115 -6.40 11.83 7.28
N LYS A 116 -6.60 11.43 8.55
CA LYS A 116 -5.81 11.97 9.69
C LYS A 116 -4.32 11.62 9.62
N TYR A 117 -3.95 10.63 8.82
CA TYR A 117 -2.55 10.24 8.60
C TYR A 117 -1.87 10.99 7.44
N ASP A 118 -2.63 11.78 6.66
CA ASP A 118 -2.09 12.66 5.62
C ASP A 118 -1.62 13.97 6.27
N ASN A 119 -0.30 14.12 6.42
CA ASN A 119 0.35 15.30 7.00
C ASN A 119 0.59 16.40 5.96
#